data_AF-A0A068T6A2-F1
#
_entry.id   AF-A0A068T6A2-F1
#
_cell.length_a   1.000
_cell.length_b   1.000
_cell.length_c   1.000
_cell.angle_alpha   90.00
_cell.angle_beta   90.00
_cell.angle_gamma   90.00
#
_symmetry.space_group_name_H-M   'P 1'
#
loop_
_entity.id
_entity.type
_entity.pdbx_description
1 polymer ?
#
loop_
_entity_poly.entity_id
_entity_poly.type
_entity_poly.pdbx_seq_one_letter_code
_entity_poly.pdbx_strand_id
1 'polypeptide(L)'
;MGQRVGQNPLLRPCLDPEDEERMTVMTIEELAEALQPAQAIAGLDLGTKTIGLAMSDLGRRFATPRPVIKRVKFTKDAEVLLAFAEKEKVAGFVIGLPTNMDGSAGPRVQATRAFVRSMSEKTALPFVFWDERLSTVAAERALLEMDVSRAKRAERIDSAAASFILQGALDRLSSLGRETDFAS
;
A
#
# COMPACT_ATOMS: atom_id res chain seq x y z
N MET A 1 16.07 54.63 -24.39
CA MET A 1 16.68 53.38 -24.89
C MET A 1 17.61 52.86 -23.80
N GLY A 2 17.47 51.69 -23.20
CA GLY A 2 16.68 50.53 -23.52
C GLY A 2 17.31 49.37 -22.73
N GLN A 3 16.48 48.74 -21.90
CA GLN A 3 16.58 47.35 -21.44
C GLN A 3 17.55 46.98 -20.29
N ARG A 4 16.89 46.43 -19.26
CA ARG A 4 17.35 45.53 -18.18
C ARG A 4 17.99 44.27 -18.82
N VAL A 5 18.83 43.48 -18.15
CA VAL A 5 18.55 42.34 -17.23
C VAL A 5 19.94 41.68 -17.03
N GLY A 6 20.37 41.15 -15.89
CA GLY A 6 19.70 40.91 -14.64
C GLY A 6 20.74 40.73 -13.54
N GLN A 7 20.37 41.17 -12.34
CA GLN A 7 20.99 40.68 -11.13
C GLN A 7 20.75 39.17 -11.09
N ASN A 8 21.81 38.39 -10.95
CA ASN A 8 21.71 36.99 -10.56
C ASN A 8 22.04 36.87 -9.07
N PRO A 9 21.05 36.97 -8.15
CA PRO A 9 21.25 36.58 -6.78
C PRO A 9 20.39 35.36 -6.51
N LEU A 10 20.84 34.14 -6.85
CA LEU A 10 20.39 32.91 -6.19
C LEU A 10 21.35 31.77 -6.60
N LEU A 11 22.59 31.82 -6.10
CA LEU A 11 23.21 30.59 -5.63
C LEU A 11 22.37 30.15 -4.43
N ARG A 12 21.40 29.25 -4.65
CA ARG A 12 20.77 28.54 -3.54
C ARG A 12 21.73 27.44 -3.09
N PRO A 13 22.10 27.41 -1.80
CA PRO A 13 23.00 26.42 -1.23
C PRO A 13 22.34 25.03 -1.23
N CYS A 14 23.18 24.01 -1.07
CA CYS A 14 22.88 22.58 -0.95
C CYS A 14 21.48 22.29 -0.39
N LEU A 15 20.72 21.44 -1.10
CA LEU A 15 19.50 20.86 -0.54
C LEU A 15 19.83 20.15 0.77
N ASP A 16 19.07 20.50 1.80
CA ASP A 16 19.12 19.84 3.11
C ASP A 16 18.58 18.39 2.98
N PRO A 17 19.13 17.42 3.72
CA PRO A 17 18.70 16.01 3.68
C PRO A 17 17.26 15.76 4.19
N GLU A 18 16.57 16.80 4.64
CA GLU A 18 15.19 16.75 5.16
C GLU A 18 14.15 17.27 4.13
N ASP A 19 14.57 17.75 2.95
CA ASP A 19 13.66 18.33 1.92
C ASP A 19 13.13 17.30 0.89
N GLU A 20 13.55 16.03 0.94
CA GLU A 20 13.26 15.01 -0.08
C GLU A 20 12.36 13.85 0.40
N GLU A 21 11.77 13.96 1.60
CA GLU A 21 10.80 13.01 2.17
C GLU A 21 9.37 13.24 1.63
N ARG A 22 9.25 13.33 0.30
CA ARG A 22 7.99 13.66 -0.41
C ARG A 22 6.96 12.51 -0.35
N MET A 23 5.97 12.71 0.52
CA MET A 23 4.52 12.54 0.31
C MET A 23 3.92 11.20 -0.15
N THR A 24 4.68 10.10 -0.17
CA THR A 24 4.11 8.82 -0.65
C THR A 24 3.82 7.84 0.48
N VAL A 25 4.45 7.95 1.65
CA VAL A 25 4.14 7.07 2.79
C VAL A 25 3.28 7.82 3.79
N MET A 26 2.20 7.18 4.25
CA MET A 26 1.31 7.70 5.30
C MET A 26 0.88 6.60 6.26
N THR A 27 0.32 7.00 7.39
CA THR A 27 -0.35 6.13 8.35
C THR A 27 -1.73 5.71 7.83
N ILE A 28 -2.32 4.67 8.46
CA ILE A 28 -3.67 4.24 8.08
C ILE A 28 -4.72 5.30 8.45
N GLU A 29 -4.48 6.04 9.53
CA GLU A 29 -5.30 7.17 9.98
C GLU A 29 -5.29 8.31 8.95
N GLU A 30 -4.09 8.74 8.51
CA GLU A 30 -3.97 9.78 7.47
C GLU A 30 -4.60 9.33 6.14
N LEU A 31 -4.46 8.05 5.78
CA LEU A 31 -5.14 7.50 4.61
C LEU A 31 -6.66 7.54 4.77
N ALA A 32 -7.19 7.26 5.97
CA ALA A 32 -8.62 7.32 6.24
C ALA A 32 -9.20 8.72 5.99
N GLU A 33 -8.47 9.76 6.40
CA GLU A 33 -8.85 11.16 6.19
C GLU A 33 -8.74 11.60 4.73
N ALA A 34 -7.75 11.10 4.00
CA ALA A 34 -7.51 11.44 2.60
C ALA A 34 -8.49 10.75 1.62
N LEU A 35 -9.04 9.59 1.99
CA LEU A 35 -9.90 8.80 1.11
C LEU A 35 -11.30 9.40 0.95
N GLN A 36 -11.71 9.59 -0.29
CA GLN A 36 -13.08 9.98 -0.62
C GLN A 36 -14.05 8.78 -0.53
N PRO A 37 -15.37 9.03 -0.41
CA PRO A 37 -16.38 7.98 -0.52
C PRO A 37 -16.23 7.21 -1.84
N ALA A 38 -16.49 5.90 -1.79
CA ALA A 38 -16.43 5.01 -2.95
C ALA A 38 -15.05 4.90 -3.63
N GLN A 39 -13.96 5.30 -2.98
CA GLN A 39 -12.60 5.00 -3.44
C GLN A 39 -12.14 3.64 -2.92
N ALA A 40 -11.60 2.82 -3.83
CA ALA A 40 -11.02 1.52 -3.51
C ALA A 40 -9.51 1.62 -3.26
N ILE A 41 -9.01 0.76 -2.39
CA ILE A 41 -7.59 0.64 -2.07
C ILE A 41 -7.11 -0.79 -2.38
N ALA A 42 -5.80 -0.93 -2.60
CA ALA A 42 -5.19 -2.19 -2.98
C ALA A 42 -4.25 -2.71 -1.89
N GLY A 43 -4.25 -4.03 -1.68
CA GLY A 43 -3.34 -4.74 -0.80
C GLY A 43 -2.18 -5.35 -1.55
N LEU A 44 -0.97 -5.25 -0.99
CA LEU A 44 0.26 -5.79 -1.55
C LEU A 44 0.95 -6.73 -0.55
N ASP A 45 1.34 -7.91 -1.02
CA ASP A 45 2.30 -8.78 -0.33
C ASP A 45 3.58 -8.92 -1.17
N LEU A 46 4.70 -8.46 -0.63
CA LEU A 46 5.97 -8.46 -1.33
C LEU A 46 6.73 -9.77 -1.08
N GLY A 47 6.48 -10.76 -1.92
CA GLY A 47 7.26 -11.99 -2.00
C GLY A 47 8.58 -11.82 -2.74
N THR A 48 9.46 -12.82 -2.65
CA THR A 48 10.76 -12.81 -3.36
C THR A 48 10.62 -12.99 -4.87
N LYS A 49 9.62 -13.76 -5.31
CA LYS A 49 9.37 -14.09 -6.73
C LYS A 49 8.11 -13.45 -7.30
N THR A 50 7.20 -13.00 -6.44
CA THR A 50 5.88 -12.51 -6.82
C THR A 50 5.49 -11.31 -5.95
N ILE A 51 4.57 -10.50 -6.46
CA ILE A 51 3.84 -9.50 -5.68
C ILE A 51 2.39 -9.97 -5.64
N GLY A 52 1.92 -10.35 -4.46
CA GLY A 52 0.52 -10.65 -4.22
C GLY A 52 -0.31 -9.37 -4.29
N LEU A 53 -1.49 -9.45 -4.93
CA LEU A 53 -2.39 -8.32 -5.07
C LEU A 53 -3.78 -8.64 -4.51
N ALA A 54 -4.40 -7.65 -3.89
CA ALA A 54 -5.82 -7.67 -3.52
C ALA A 54 -6.45 -6.29 -3.75
N MET A 55 -7.77 -6.26 -3.91
CA MET A 55 -8.56 -5.03 -4.05
C MET A 55 -9.69 -5.00 -3.04
N SER A 56 -9.95 -3.82 -2.47
CA SER A 56 -11.17 -3.59 -1.71
C SER A 56 -12.37 -3.44 -2.65
N ASP A 57 -13.58 -3.69 -2.14
CA ASP A 57 -14.79 -3.13 -2.73
C ASP A 57 -14.85 -1.60 -2.49
N LEU A 58 -15.76 -0.92 -3.19
CA LEU A 58 -15.94 0.55 -3.06
C LEU A 58 -16.42 0.96 -1.66
N GLY A 59 -17.11 0.05 -0.96
CA GLY A 59 -17.52 0.25 0.43
C GLY A 59 -16.40 0.01 1.44
N ARG A 60 -15.20 -0.41 0.99
CA ARG A 60 -14.05 -0.74 1.84
C ARG A 60 -14.39 -1.73 2.96
N ARG A 61 -15.18 -2.76 2.64
CA ARG A 61 -15.61 -3.80 3.58
C ARG A 61 -14.92 -5.15 3.35
N PHE A 62 -14.63 -5.49 2.11
CA PHE A 62 -14.10 -6.80 1.75
C PHE A 62 -12.88 -6.68 0.83
N ALA A 63 -11.83 -7.43 1.16
CA ALA A 63 -10.67 -7.63 0.31
C ALA A 63 -10.89 -8.83 -0.62
N THR A 64 -10.66 -8.65 -1.92
CA THR A 64 -10.73 -9.73 -2.91
C THR A 64 -9.36 -9.91 -3.58
N PRO A 65 -8.83 -11.15 -3.64
CA PRO A 65 -7.55 -11.41 -4.29
C PRO A 65 -7.58 -11.05 -5.78
N ARG A 66 -6.40 -10.71 -6.30
CA ARG A 66 -6.14 -10.45 -7.72
C ARG A 66 -4.95 -11.30 -8.20
N PRO A 67 -4.82 -11.54 -9.51
CA PRO A 67 -3.68 -12.25 -10.06
C PRO A 67 -2.36 -11.62 -9.60
N VAL A 68 -1.40 -12.45 -9.21
CA VAL A 68 -0.09 -11.99 -8.73
C VAL A 68 0.75 -11.41 -9.88
N ILE A 69 1.64 -10.47 -9.56
CA ILE A 69 2.67 -9.99 -10.48
C ILE A 69 3.90 -10.89 -10.31
N LYS A 70 4.40 -11.49 -11.39
CA LYS A 70 5.68 -12.21 -11.38
C LYS A 70 6.82 -11.20 -11.42
N ARG A 71 7.68 -11.23 -10.41
CA ARG A 71 8.81 -10.29 -10.29
C ARG A 71 9.91 -10.66 -11.28
N VAL A 72 10.42 -9.66 -11.98
CA VAL A 72 11.55 -9.82 -12.91
C VAL A 72 12.62 -8.75 -12.68
N LYS A 73 12.21 -7.48 -12.72
CA LYS A 73 13.07 -6.31 -12.51
C LYS A 73 12.18 -5.19 -12.01
N PHE A 74 12.66 -4.43 -11.03
CA PHE A 74 11.88 -3.38 -10.39
C PHE A 74 11.14 -2.46 -11.36
N THR A 75 11.80 -1.95 -12.41
CA THR A 75 11.16 -1.06 -13.39
C THR A 75 9.93 -1.69 -14.06
N LYS A 76 10.03 -2.95 -14.49
CA LYS A 76 8.91 -3.66 -15.13
C LYS A 76 7.82 -4.02 -14.11
N ASP A 77 8.24 -4.45 -12.91
CA ASP A 77 7.32 -4.79 -11.84
C ASP A 77 6.48 -3.56 -11.45
N ALA A 78 7.12 -2.38 -11.38
CA ALA A 78 6.48 -1.10 -11.11
C ALA A 78 5.53 -0.68 -12.23
N GLU A 79 5.93 -0.81 -13.50
CA GLU A 79 5.05 -0.52 -14.65
C GLU A 79 3.76 -1.36 -14.61
N VAL A 80 3.90 -2.68 -14.34
CA VAL A 80 2.74 -3.58 -14.23
C VAL A 80 1.84 -3.20 -13.05
N LEU A 81 2.45 -2.88 -11.90
CA LEU A 81 1.70 -2.47 -10.71
C LEU A 81 0.95 -1.15 -10.93
N LEU A 82 1.56 -0.16 -11.59
CA LEU A 82 0.93 1.12 -11.88
C LEU A 82 -0.17 0.99 -12.94
N ALA A 83 0.04 0.17 -13.98
CA ALA A 83 -1.01 -0.14 -14.94
C ALA A 83 -2.22 -0.84 -14.28
N PHE A 84 -1.97 -1.72 -13.30
CA PHE A 84 -3.02 -2.29 -12.46
C PHE A 84 -3.73 -1.21 -11.63
N ALA A 85 -2.97 -0.31 -11.01
CA ALA A 85 -3.49 0.78 -10.19
C ALA A 85 -4.43 1.70 -10.98
N GLU A 86 -4.01 2.10 -12.18
CA GLU A 86 -4.79 2.93 -13.08
C GLU A 86 -6.08 2.23 -13.53
N LYS A 87 -5.97 0.97 -13.97
CA LYS A 87 -7.10 0.17 -14.43
C LYS A 87 -8.17 -0.02 -13.36
N GLU A 88 -7.76 -0.37 -12.14
CA GLU A 88 -8.67 -0.64 -11.02
C GLU A 88 -9.01 0.62 -10.22
N LYS A 89 -8.49 1.79 -10.62
CA LYS A 89 -8.69 3.09 -9.96
C LYS A 89 -8.33 3.06 -8.48
N VAL A 90 -7.16 2.52 -8.19
CA VAL A 90 -6.61 2.43 -6.83
C VAL A 90 -6.33 3.83 -6.30
N ALA A 91 -6.88 4.14 -5.13
CA ALA A 91 -6.66 5.41 -4.45
C ALA A 91 -5.47 5.37 -3.48
N GLY A 92 -5.03 4.18 -3.07
CA GLY A 92 -3.89 3.98 -2.18
C GLY A 92 -3.54 2.51 -2.04
N PHE A 93 -2.29 2.25 -1.65
CA PHE A 93 -1.75 0.92 -1.41
C PHE A 93 -1.56 0.65 0.07
N VAL A 94 -1.89 -0.55 0.49
CA VAL A 94 -1.59 -1.12 1.80
C VAL A 94 -0.60 -2.26 1.58
N ILE A 95 0.58 -2.17 2.17
CA ILE A 95 1.63 -3.18 1.99
C ILE A 95 1.99 -3.82 3.33
N GLY A 96 1.99 -5.15 3.36
CA GLY A 96 2.37 -5.90 4.55
C GLY A 96 3.83 -5.65 4.93
N LEU A 97 4.06 -5.40 6.22
CA LEU A 97 5.39 -5.25 6.80
C LEU A 97 5.62 -6.37 7.82
N PRO A 98 6.17 -7.52 7.42
CA PRO A 98 6.37 -8.65 8.32
C PRO A 98 7.44 -8.28 9.36
N THR A 99 7.02 -7.99 10.59
CA THR A 99 7.95 -7.71 11.70
C THR A 99 8.59 -9.01 12.19
N ASN A 100 9.89 -9.03 12.45
CA ASN A 100 10.52 -10.18 13.11
C ASN A 100 9.96 -10.33 14.53
N MET A 101 9.95 -11.57 15.05
CA MET A 101 9.42 -11.89 16.39
C MET A 101 10.17 -11.20 17.55
N ASP A 102 11.35 -10.63 17.30
CA ASP A 102 12.16 -9.87 18.26
C ASP A 102 12.05 -8.34 18.07
N GLY A 103 11.22 -7.87 17.13
CA GLY A 103 11.05 -6.45 16.81
C GLY A 103 12.16 -5.86 15.92
N SER A 104 13.15 -6.64 15.50
CA SER A 104 14.21 -6.16 14.60
C SER A 104 13.74 -6.04 13.14
N ALA A 105 14.29 -5.10 12.38
CA ALA A 105 14.02 -4.96 10.95
C ALA A 105 14.82 -5.99 10.14
N GLY A 106 14.22 -7.15 9.86
CA GLY A 106 14.84 -8.19 9.03
C GLY A 106 15.00 -7.80 7.56
N PRO A 107 15.71 -8.61 6.76
CA PRO A 107 15.92 -8.36 5.33
C PRO A 107 14.62 -8.13 4.53
N ARG A 108 13.51 -8.78 4.92
CA ARG A 108 12.19 -8.56 4.30
C ARG A 108 11.64 -7.15 4.56
N VAL A 109 11.72 -6.66 5.81
CA VAL A 109 11.29 -5.29 6.17
C VAL A 109 12.07 -4.26 5.36
N GLN A 110 13.39 -4.43 5.27
CA GLN A 110 14.25 -3.53 4.51
C GLN A 110 13.93 -3.57 3.01
N ALA A 111 13.70 -4.75 2.44
CA ALA A 111 13.30 -4.90 1.05
C ALA A 111 11.94 -4.24 0.76
N THR A 112 10.95 -4.37 1.64
CA THR A 112 9.65 -3.72 1.50
C THR A 112 9.78 -2.20 1.56
N ARG A 113 10.54 -1.67 2.51
CA ARG A 113 10.79 -0.22 2.61
C ARG A 113 11.53 0.34 1.39
N ALA A 114 12.56 -0.37 0.92
CA ALA A 114 13.30 0.00 -0.28
C ALA A 114 12.40 -0.02 -1.54
N PHE A 115 11.51 -1.01 -1.64
CA PHE A 115 10.52 -1.08 -2.73
C PHE A 115 9.60 0.14 -2.72
N VAL A 116 9.01 0.49 -1.57
CA VAL A 116 8.11 1.66 -1.46
C VAL A 116 8.85 2.97 -1.76
N ARG A 117 10.07 3.15 -1.24
CA ARG A 117 10.91 4.30 -1.57
C ARG A 117 11.22 4.41 -3.08
N SER A 118 11.44 3.27 -3.74
CA SER A 118 11.67 3.29 -5.19
C SER A 118 10.38 3.59 -5.96
N MET A 119 9.21 3.27 -5.39
CA MET A 119 7.90 3.55 -5.97
C MET A 119 7.47 5.01 -5.80
N SER A 120 7.88 5.70 -4.72
CA SER A 120 7.56 7.13 -4.52
C SER A 120 8.13 8.04 -5.60
N GLU A 121 9.21 7.61 -6.27
CA GLU A 121 9.76 8.31 -7.44
C GLU A 121 8.92 8.12 -8.71
N LYS A 122 7.97 7.17 -8.71
CA LYS A 122 7.20 6.74 -9.89
C LYS A 122 5.71 7.03 -9.80
N THR A 123 5.17 7.28 -8.61
CA THR A 123 3.76 7.55 -8.40
C THR A 123 3.53 8.45 -7.20
N ALA A 124 2.45 9.23 -7.25
CA ALA A 124 1.95 10.01 -6.12
C ALA A 124 0.91 9.23 -5.29
N LEU A 125 0.58 7.98 -5.68
CA LEU A 125 -0.34 7.15 -4.91
C LEU A 125 0.26 6.83 -3.54
N PRO A 126 -0.51 7.02 -2.45
CA PRO A 126 0.00 6.78 -1.11
C PRO A 126 0.18 5.29 -0.84
N PHE A 127 1.17 4.98 -0.01
CA PHE A 127 1.47 3.67 0.54
C PHE A 127 1.35 3.72 2.06
N VAL A 128 0.67 2.73 2.62
CA VAL A 128 0.56 2.50 4.06
C VAL A 128 1.27 1.19 4.37
N PHE A 129 2.21 1.21 5.32
CA PHE A 129 2.75 -0.01 5.89
C PHE A 129 1.75 -0.59 6.89
N TRP A 130 1.40 -1.86 6.70
CA TRP A 130 0.47 -2.57 7.58
C TRP A 130 1.19 -3.67 8.35
N ASP A 131 1.09 -3.62 9.68
CA ASP A 131 1.55 -4.70 10.54
C ASP A 131 0.47 -5.77 10.61
N GLU A 132 0.80 -6.98 10.15
CA GLU A 132 -0.14 -8.11 10.10
C GLU A 132 -0.75 -8.44 11.48
N ARG A 133 -0.06 -8.11 12.58
CA ARG A 133 -0.56 -8.29 13.96
C ARG A 133 -1.71 -7.38 14.33
N LEU A 134 -1.96 -6.32 13.55
CA LEU A 134 -3.12 -5.45 13.72
C LEU A 134 -4.40 -6.08 13.17
N SER A 135 -4.30 -7.23 12.49
CA SER A 135 -5.47 -8.04 12.12
C SER A 135 -6.09 -8.69 13.36
N THR A 136 -7.41 -8.81 13.37
CA THR A 136 -8.10 -9.52 14.46
C THR A 136 -8.11 -11.03 14.20
N VAL A 137 -8.03 -11.83 15.26
CA VAL A 137 -8.18 -13.30 15.19
C VAL A 137 -9.53 -13.70 14.54
N ALA A 138 -10.56 -12.86 14.68
CA ALA A 138 -11.84 -13.06 14.02
C ALA A 138 -11.78 -12.86 12.50
N ALA A 139 -11.07 -11.83 12.03
CA ALA A 139 -10.83 -11.58 10.61
C ALA A 139 -9.99 -12.69 9.96
N GLU A 140 -8.94 -13.15 10.65
CA GLU A 140 -8.14 -14.29 10.21
C GLU A 140 -8.97 -15.57 10.07
N ARG A 141 -9.85 -15.85 11.04
CA ARG A 141 -10.74 -17.04 11.01
C ARG A 141 -11.80 -16.95 9.91
N ALA A 142 -12.48 -15.83 9.75
CA ALA A 142 -13.52 -15.66 8.74
C ALA A 142 -12.99 -15.87 7.31
N LEU A 143 -11.77 -15.43 7.04
CA LEU A 143 -11.12 -15.63 5.74
C LEU A 143 -10.65 -17.07 5.50
N LEU A 144 -10.22 -17.79 6.53
CA LEU A 144 -9.95 -19.24 6.45
C LEU A 144 -11.22 -20.05 6.19
N GLU A 145 -12.36 -19.57 6.70
CA GLU A 145 -13.68 -20.21 6.54
C GLU A 145 -14.33 -19.91 5.17
N MET A 146 -13.96 -18.83 4.49
CA MET A 146 -14.43 -18.46 3.13
C MET A 146 -13.90 -19.38 2.00
N ASP A 147 -13.56 -20.64 2.31
CA ASP A 147 -12.92 -21.61 1.42
C ASP A 147 -13.77 -21.93 0.18
N VAL A 148 -13.36 -21.31 -0.94
CA VAL A 148 -13.93 -21.48 -2.27
C VAL A 148 -13.40 -22.79 -2.88
N SER A 149 -14.30 -23.62 -3.40
CA SER A 149 -14.09 -24.94 -4.02
C SER A 149 -12.66 -25.29 -4.48
N ARG A 150 -12.19 -26.47 -4.07
CA ARG A 150 -10.84 -27.07 -4.23
C ARG A 150 -10.11 -26.88 -5.58
N ALA A 151 -10.81 -26.65 -6.68
CA ALA A 151 -10.21 -26.49 -8.02
C ALA A 151 -9.60 -25.10 -8.29
N LYS A 152 -10.00 -24.04 -7.58
CA LYS A 152 -9.45 -22.68 -7.74
C LYS A 152 -8.29 -22.35 -6.78
N ARG A 153 -7.85 -23.32 -5.96
CA ARG A 153 -6.93 -23.11 -4.83
C ARG A 153 -5.49 -22.75 -5.23
N ALA A 154 -4.88 -23.50 -6.14
CA ALA A 154 -3.43 -23.40 -6.36
C ALA A 154 -2.97 -22.02 -6.86
N GLU A 155 -3.78 -21.36 -7.69
CA GLU A 155 -3.47 -20.03 -8.24
C GLU A 155 -3.96 -18.88 -7.32
N ARG A 156 -4.93 -19.14 -6.44
CA ARG A 156 -5.48 -18.17 -5.47
C ARG A 156 -4.70 -18.12 -4.15
N ILE A 157 -4.03 -19.19 -3.75
CA ILE A 157 -3.28 -19.27 -2.48
C ILE A 157 -2.14 -18.26 -2.46
N ASP A 158 -1.44 -18.02 -3.58
CA ASP A 158 -0.34 -17.05 -3.65
C ASP A 158 -0.81 -15.58 -3.49
N SER A 159 -2.09 -15.30 -3.76
CA SER A 159 -2.71 -13.97 -3.58
C SER A 159 -3.48 -13.82 -2.26
N ALA A 160 -3.57 -14.88 -1.46
CA ALA A 160 -4.32 -14.87 -0.22
C ALA A 160 -3.68 -13.92 0.82
N ALA A 161 -2.35 -13.92 0.93
CA ALA A 161 -1.59 -13.05 1.83
C ALA A 161 -1.95 -11.56 1.66
N ALA A 162 -1.95 -11.07 0.41
CA ALA A 162 -2.33 -9.69 0.11
C ALA A 162 -3.78 -9.37 0.50
N SER A 163 -4.68 -10.37 0.45
CA SER A 163 -6.08 -10.20 0.87
C SER A 163 -6.20 -10.15 2.39
N PHE A 164 -5.42 -10.95 3.13
CA PHE A 164 -5.36 -10.90 4.59
C PHE A 164 -4.84 -9.55 5.09
N ILE A 165 -3.73 -9.08 4.51
CA ILE A 165 -3.15 -7.76 4.80
C ILE A 165 -4.20 -6.67 4.58
N LEU A 166 -4.86 -6.70 3.41
CA LEU A 166 -5.84 -5.67 3.09
C LEU A 166 -7.07 -5.74 3.99
N GLN A 167 -7.59 -6.93 4.29
CA GLN A 167 -8.77 -7.07 5.14
C GLN A 167 -8.50 -6.51 6.54
N GLY A 168 -7.34 -6.80 7.13
CA GLY A 168 -6.97 -6.23 8.43
C GLY A 168 -6.96 -4.69 8.41
N ALA A 169 -6.42 -4.09 7.34
CA ALA A 169 -6.44 -2.64 7.17
C ALA A 169 -7.86 -2.07 6.98
N LEU A 170 -8.72 -2.75 6.20
CA LEU A 170 -10.12 -2.35 6.01
C LEU A 170 -10.91 -2.41 7.33
N ASP A 171 -10.68 -3.44 8.14
CA ASP A 171 -11.32 -3.57 9.45
C ASP A 171 -10.93 -2.42 10.39
N ARG A 172 -9.66 -1.99 10.34
CA ARG A 172 -9.18 -0.81 11.07
C ARG A 172 -9.78 0.49 10.53
N LEU A 173 -9.86 0.67 9.22
CA LEU A 173 -10.53 1.84 8.63
C LEU A 173 -12.01 1.92 9.05
N SER A 174 -12.68 0.76 9.13
CA SER A 174 -14.06 0.65 9.61
C SER A 174 -14.21 0.96 11.11
N SER A 175 -13.23 0.61 11.95
CA SER A 175 -13.25 0.99 13.36
C SER A 175 -13.06 2.51 13.53
N LEU A 176 -12.12 3.10 12.79
CA LEU A 176 -11.83 4.53 12.82
C LEU A 176 -13.06 5.36 12.41
N GLY A 177 -13.75 4.98 11.33
CA GLY A 177 -14.97 5.69 10.90
C GLY A 177 -16.08 5.68 11.97
N ARG A 178 -16.24 4.56 12.69
CA ARG A 178 -17.23 4.47 13.78
C ARG A 178 -16.86 5.36 14.96
N GLU A 179 -15.58 5.46 15.33
CA GLU A 179 -15.12 6.32 16.42
C GLU A 179 -15.40 7.80 16.13
N THR A 180 -15.27 8.25 14.87
CA THR A 180 -15.60 9.61 14.45
C THR A 180 -17.11 9.90 14.53
N ASP A 181 -17.95 8.92 14.16
CA ASP A 181 -19.41 9.06 14.21
C ASP A 181 -19.95 9.20 15.64
N PHE A 182 -19.28 8.60 16.64
CA PHE A 182 -19.67 8.71 18.06
C PHE A 182 -19.15 9.98 18.76
N ALA A 183 -18.15 10.64 18.19
CA ALA A 183 -17.56 11.86 18.73
C ALA A 183 -18.21 13.16 18.21
N SER A 184 -19.18 13.03 17.30
CA SER A 184 -19.94 14.12 16.65
C SER A 184 -21.36 14.23 17.20
#